data_AF-A0AAE8UAU5-F1
#
_entry.id   AF-A0AAE8UAU5-F1
#
_cell.length_a   1.000
_cell.length_b   1.000
_cell.length_c   1.000
_cell.angle_alpha   90.00
_cell.angle_beta   90.00
_cell.angle_gamma   90.00
#
_symmetry.space_group_name_H-M   'P 1'
#
loop_
_entity.id
_entity.type
_entity.pdbx_description
1 polymer ?
#
loop_
_entity_poly.entity_id
_entity_poly.type
_entity_poly.pdbx_seq_one_letter_code
_entity_poly.pdbx_strand_id
1 'polypeptide(L)'
;MALISCFTGPQGLQGMLTCLRDTEGMTGILVVVALLAGWIVVQHLADARRERRARESRPGIPVPLAQFGGARHAEAVHAFANRECYQVMLTELEKGLTEAGYLLTRDKSQRWILPEADRHKLSRRVFRARLLEMTPRVTEQQVKDSEDAAVNDGYAGMWLSVLIRGSESAGWYITKPVPEFVPTNFPLKQVTITVSAKQSVLTRDVVRIINDVAEKVKKQRSFPETPERIAGKVINSELCYGADQRQVKVAPGWFSSPSGNDVPDDISEGQFPPAGMSEYRHFIVRAQAGRFYTPAALAFYIDEAGRRIEQGESSGACYEDDSGYAFAVTPAKNTT
;
A
#
# COMPACT_ATOMS: atom_id res chain seq x y z
N MET A 1 0.33 -27.16 -31.21
CA MET A 1 -0.54 -26.52 -30.20
C MET A 1 -1.14 -27.53 -29.21
N ALA A 2 -0.33 -28.46 -28.64
CA ALA A 2 -0.81 -29.44 -27.66
C ALA A 2 -0.02 -29.45 -26.33
N LEU A 3 0.98 -28.58 -26.17
CA LEU A 3 1.86 -28.55 -24.99
C LEU A 3 1.51 -27.46 -23.96
N ILE A 4 0.57 -26.55 -24.27
CA ILE A 4 0.25 -25.41 -23.42
C ILE A 4 -0.98 -25.68 -22.53
N SER A 5 -1.82 -26.66 -22.86
CA SER A 5 -3.04 -26.97 -22.09
C SER A 5 -2.80 -27.73 -20.78
N CYS A 6 -1.56 -28.16 -20.49
CA CYS A 6 -1.25 -28.88 -19.25
C CYS A 6 -0.86 -27.96 -18.08
N PHE A 7 -0.71 -26.65 -18.30
CA PHE A 7 -0.16 -25.73 -17.30
C PHE A 7 -1.20 -24.92 -16.50
N THR A 8 -2.50 -25.04 -16.80
CA THR A 8 -3.53 -24.11 -16.28
C THR A 8 -4.74 -24.80 -15.61
N GLY A 9 -4.54 -25.97 -14.99
CA GLY A 9 -5.59 -26.66 -14.22
C GLY A 9 -5.18 -26.91 -12.76
N PRO A 10 -6.12 -27.03 -11.80
CA PRO A 10 -5.85 -27.14 -10.36
C PRO A 10 -5.24 -28.49 -9.91
N GLN A 11 -4.64 -29.25 -10.82
CA GLN A 11 -4.08 -30.60 -10.61
C GLN A 11 -2.65 -30.70 -11.14
N GLY A 12 -1.86 -29.65 -10.98
CA GLY A 12 -0.55 -29.44 -11.63
C GLY A 12 0.52 -30.51 -11.40
N LEU A 13 0.35 -31.43 -10.44
CA LEU A 13 1.24 -32.58 -10.23
C LEU A 13 0.68 -33.90 -10.77
N GLN A 14 -0.64 -34.06 -10.83
CA GLN A 14 -1.29 -35.28 -11.31
C GLN A 14 -1.30 -35.36 -12.85
N GLY A 15 -1.46 -34.23 -13.53
CA GLY A 15 -1.41 -34.16 -15.00
C GLY A 15 0.00 -34.40 -15.58
N MET A 16 1.05 -34.11 -14.80
CA MET A 16 2.43 -34.38 -15.21
C MET A 16 2.74 -35.89 -15.20
N LEU A 17 2.14 -36.64 -14.27
CA LEU A 17 2.34 -38.08 -14.15
C LEU A 17 1.61 -38.90 -15.23
N THR A 18 0.51 -38.39 -15.78
CA THR A 18 -0.23 -39.05 -16.87
C THR A 18 0.43 -38.83 -18.24
N CYS A 19 0.97 -37.65 -18.54
CA CYS A 19 1.70 -37.42 -19.80
C CYS A 19 3.04 -38.19 -19.90
N LEU A 20 3.63 -38.55 -18.75
CA LEU A 20 4.82 -39.41 -18.69
C LEU A 20 4.52 -40.90 -18.91
N ARG A 21 3.23 -41.29 -18.94
CA ARG A 21 2.81 -42.69 -19.05
C ARG A 21 2.48 -43.15 -20.47
N ASP A 22 2.19 -42.21 -21.37
CA ASP A 22 1.71 -42.51 -22.74
C ASP A 22 2.73 -42.20 -23.85
N THR A 23 3.96 -41.81 -23.52
CA THR A 23 5.07 -41.79 -24.48
C THR A 23 6.23 -42.65 -23.96
N GLU A 24 6.66 -43.60 -24.78
CA GLU A 24 7.75 -44.55 -24.57
C GLU A 24 8.81 -44.08 -23.56
N GLY A 25 8.77 -44.66 -22.36
CA GLY A 25 9.31 -44.10 -21.11
C GLY A 25 10.81 -43.86 -21.02
N MET A 26 11.61 -43.99 -22.09
CA MET A 26 13.02 -43.60 -22.07
C MET A 26 13.25 -42.12 -22.41
N THR A 27 12.53 -41.55 -23.38
CA THR A 27 12.79 -40.18 -23.85
C THR A 27 12.36 -39.13 -22.83
N GLY A 28 11.22 -39.33 -22.15
CA GLY A 28 10.76 -38.46 -21.07
C GLY A 28 11.73 -38.44 -19.87
N ILE A 29 12.27 -39.61 -19.49
CA ILE A 29 13.26 -39.72 -18.40
C ILE A 29 14.56 -39.01 -18.79
N LEU A 30 15.04 -39.18 -20.02
CA LEU A 30 16.26 -38.52 -20.50
C LEU A 30 16.15 -36.99 -20.48
N VAL A 31 15.00 -36.42 -20.85
CA VAL A 31 14.78 -34.97 -20.80
C VAL A 31 14.81 -34.45 -19.37
N VAL A 32 14.17 -35.15 -18.42
CA VAL A 32 14.18 -34.76 -17.00
C VAL A 32 15.59 -34.85 -16.42
N VAL A 33 16.35 -35.90 -16.75
CA VAL A 33 17.75 -36.05 -16.31
C VAL A 33 18.63 -34.93 -16.88
N ALA A 34 18.46 -34.57 -18.16
CA ALA A 34 19.22 -33.48 -18.78
C ALA A 34 18.91 -32.11 -18.13
N LEU A 35 17.65 -31.84 -17.82
CA LEU A 35 17.24 -30.62 -17.12
C LEU A 35 17.79 -30.56 -15.69
N LEU A 36 17.77 -31.69 -14.96
CA LEU A 36 18.36 -31.78 -13.62
C LEU A 36 19.88 -31.62 -13.65
N ALA A 37 20.57 -32.23 -14.62
CA ALA A 37 22.01 -32.05 -14.80
C ALA A 37 22.36 -30.59 -15.13
N GLY A 38 21.60 -29.96 -16.03
CA GLY A 38 21.75 -28.53 -16.34
C GLY A 38 21.52 -27.64 -15.13
N TRP A 39 20.49 -27.92 -14.34
CA TRP A 39 20.20 -27.21 -13.08
C TRP A 39 21.33 -27.37 -12.06
N ILE A 40 21.85 -28.58 -11.87
CA ILE A 40 22.96 -28.89 -10.96
C ILE A 40 24.23 -28.16 -11.40
N VAL A 41 24.54 -28.12 -12.70
CA VAL A 41 25.68 -27.35 -13.25
C VAL A 41 25.51 -25.85 -12.98
N VAL A 42 24.32 -25.29 -13.17
CA VAL A 42 24.03 -23.89 -12.86
C VAL A 42 24.20 -23.61 -11.36
N GLN A 43 23.73 -24.51 -10.49
CA GLN A 43 23.93 -24.40 -9.04
C GLN A 43 25.41 -24.46 -8.66
N HIS A 44 26.17 -25.42 -9.19
CA HIS A 44 27.61 -25.52 -8.96
C HIS A 44 28.38 -24.28 -9.45
N LEU A 45 28.02 -23.72 -10.61
CA LEU A 45 28.62 -22.47 -11.09
C LEU A 45 28.25 -21.28 -10.21
N ALA A 46 27.02 -21.22 -9.69
CA ALA A 46 26.58 -20.20 -8.76
C ALA A 46 27.31 -20.31 -7.41
N ASP A 47 27.48 -21.52 -6.89
CA ASP A 47 28.20 -21.79 -5.64
C ASP A 47 29.69 -21.54 -5.79
N ALA A 48 30.31 -21.93 -6.91
CA ALA A 48 31.69 -21.59 -7.21
C ALA A 48 31.92 -20.07 -7.30
N ARG A 49 30.94 -19.32 -7.83
CA ARG A 49 30.98 -17.83 -7.82
C ARG A 49 30.84 -17.27 -6.40
N ARG A 50 29.97 -17.85 -5.56
CA ARG A 50 29.83 -17.47 -4.15
C ARG A 50 31.09 -17.76 -3.35
N GLU A 51 31.72 -18.92 -3.55
CA GLU A 51 32.98 -19.28 -2.91
C GLU A 51 34.13 -18.38 -3.35
N ARG A 52 34.22 -18.01 -4.64
CA ARG A 52 35.22 -17.04 -5.10
C ARG A 52 35.05 -15.68 -4.42
N ARG A 53 33.82 -15.16 -4.36
CA ARG A 53 33.51 -13.92 -3.63
C ARG A 53 33.81 -14.02 -2.14
N ALA A 54 33.50 -15.16 -1.52
CA ALA A 54 33.79 -15.41 -0.10
C ALA A 54 35.29 -15.57 0.19
N ARG A 55 36.08 -16.10 -0.75
CA ARG A 55 37.55 -16.14 -0.66
C ARG A 55 38.16 -14.75 -0.82
N GLU A 56 37.60 -13.91 -1.69
CA GLU A 56 38.00 -12.51 -1.85
C GLU A 56 37.69 -11.65 -0.61
N SER A 57 36.74 -12.07 0.24
CA SER A 57 36.37 -11.38 1.48
C SER A 57 37.00 -11.95 2.77
N ARG A 58 37.85 -12.99 2.68
CA ARG A 58 38.52 -13.57 3.88
C ARG A 58 39.67 -12.66 4.33
N PRO A 59 39.68 -12.21 5.60
CA PRO A 59 40.83 -11.49 6.16
C PRO A 59 42.10 -12.35 6.06
N GLY A 60 43.20 -11.77 5.55
CA GLY A 60 44.52 -12.42 5.52
C GLY A 60 44.89 -13.17 4.23
N ILE A 61 44.01 -13.28 3.24
CA ILE A 61 44.40 -13.74 1.88
C ILE A 61 44.75 -12.50 1.05
N PRO A 62 45.98 -12.39 0.48
CA PRO A 62 46.31 -11.29 -0.39
C PRO A 62 45.39 -11.33 -1.62
N VAL A 63 44.51 -10.34 -1.70
CA VAL A 63 43.69 -10.10 -2.88
C VAL A 63 44.67 -9.90 -4.05
N PRO A 64 44.56 -10.64 -5.16
CA PRO A 64 45.42 -10.44 -6.31
C PRO A 64 45.43 -8.96 -6.68
N LEU A 65 46.62 -8.36 -6.76
CA LEU A 65 46.78 -6.96 -7.15
C LEU A 65 45.96 -6.71 -8.41
N ALA A 66 45.10 -5.69 -8.37
CA ALA A 66 44.27 -5.33 -9.51
C ALA A 66 45.19 -5.09 -10.70
N GLN A 67 45.14 -5.99 -11.69
CA GLN A 67 45.95 -5.85 -12.88
C GLN A 67 45.39 -4.68 -13.70
N PHE A 68 46.28 -3.78 -14.13
CA PHE A 68 45.90 -2.73 -15.06
C PHE A 68 45.32 -3.35 -16.33
N GLY A 69 44.08 -2.99 -16.66
CA GLY A 69 43.32 -3.55 -17.79
C GLY A 69 42.56 -4.83 -17.48
N GLY A 70 42.63 -5.35 -16.24
CA GLY A 70 41.84 -6.50 -15.80
C GLY A 70 40.38 -6.16 -15.49
N ALA A 71 39.53 -7.17 -15.35
CA ALA A 71 38.08 -7.00 -15.14
C ALA A 71 37.73 -6.11 -13.94
N ARG A 72 38.46 -6.25 -12.82
CA ARG A 72 38.25 -5.42 -11.62
C ARG A 72 38.64 -3.96 -11.84
N HIS A 73 39.68 -3.71 -12.63
CA HIS A 73 40.04 -2.34 -13.02
C HIS A 73 38.96 -1.74 -13.92
N ALA A 74 38.46 -2.50 -14.90
CA ALA A 74 37.37 -2.06 -15.77
C ALA A 74 36.07 -1.77 -15.00
N GLU A 75 35.68 -2.62 -14.05
CA GLU A 75 34.51 -2.38 -13.19
C GLU A 75 34.67 -1.12 -12.33
N ALA A 76 35.86 -0.91 -11.74
CA ALA A 76 36.14 0.29 -10.96
C ALA A 76 36.10 1.56 -11.83
N VAL A 77 36.70 1.54 -13.02
CA VAL A 77 36.65 2.66 -13.97
C VAL A 77 35.22 2.90 -14.46
N HIS A 78 34.45 1.84 -14.74
CA HIS A 78 33.06 1.95 -15.14
C HIS A 78 32.21 2.60 -14.04
N ALA A 79 32.35 2.12 -12.80
CA ALA A 79 31.66 2.69 -11.65
C ALA A 79 32.05 4.16 -11.43
N PHE A 80 33.33 4.50 -11.52
CA PHE A 80 33.80 5.88 -11.41
C PHE A 80 33.23 6.77 -12.52
N ALA A 81 33.38 6.38 -13.79
CA ALA A 81 33.02 7.20 -14.93
C ALA A 81 31.51 7.36 -15.13
N ASN A 82 30.69 6.39 -14.69
CA ASN A 82 29.25 6.42 -14.93
C ASN A 82 28.43 6.82 -13.71
N ARG A 83 28.99 6.77 -12.50
CA ARG A 83 28.24 7.08 -11.27
C ARG A 83 27.61 8.46 -11.32
N GLU A 84 28.39 9.50 -11.62
CA GLU A 84 27.91 10.88 -11.65
C GLU A 84 26.82 11.06 -12.71
N CYS A 85 27.02 10.51 -13.91
CA CYS A 85 26.03 10.53 -14.98
C CYS A 85 24.70 9.86 -14.58
N TYR A 86 24.74 8.67 -13.97
CA TYR A 86 23.53 8.02 -13.47
C TYR A 86 22.88 8.79 -12.32
N GLN A 87 23.65 9.43 -11.44
CA GLN A 87 23.10 10.27 -10.37
C GLN A 87 22.36 11.48 -10.92
N VAL A 88 22.93 12.18 -11.91
CA VAL A 88 22.28 13.32 -12.58
C VAL A 88 21.00 12.87 -13.29
N MET A 89 21.04 11.77 -14.03
CA MET A 89 19.87 11.22 -14.71
C MET A 89 18.75 10.79 -13.74
N LEU A 90 19.09 10.13 -12.62
CA LEU A 90 18.12 9.74 -11.60
C LEU A 90 17.51 10.97 -10.90
N THR A 91 18.31 12.00 -10.64
CA THR A 91 17.85 13.26 -10.06
C THR A 91 16.85 13.96 -11.00
N GLU A 92 17.14 14.02 -12.30
CA GLU A 92 16.22 14.60 -13.27
C GLU A 92 14.96 13.77 -13.50
N LEU A 93 15.07 12.44 -13.38
CA LEU A 93 13.91 11.56 -13.38
C LEU A 93 13.01 11.83 -12.17
N GLU A 94 13.57 11.93 -10.96
CA GLU A 94 12.80 12.22 -9.74
C GLU A 94 12.08 13.57 -9.83
N LYS A 95 12.77 14.62 -10.28
CA LYS A 95 12.15 15.94 -10.51
C LYS A 95 11.01 15.84 -11.53
N GLY A 96 11.24 15.17 -12.66
CA GLY A 96 10.22 14.99 -13.69
C GLY A 96 9.01 14.20 -13.22
N LEU A 97 9.22 13.16 -12.42
CA LEU A 97 8.14 12.40 -11.80
C LEU A 97 7.31 13.27 -10.85
N THR A 98 7.99 14.04 -10.00
CA THR A 98 7.35 14.92 -9.01
C THR A 98 6.52 16.02 -9.69
N GLU A 99 7.08 16.68 -10.71
CA GLU A 99 6.38 17.70 -11.50
C GLU A 99 5.17 17.12 -12.25
N ALA A 100 5.24 15.85 -12.67
CA ALA A 100 4.12 15.13 -13.28
C ALA A 100 3.12 14.55 -12.25
N GLY A 101 3.32 14.82 -10.95
CA GLY A 101 2.43 14.40 -9.88
C GLY A 101 2.59 12.94 -9.47
N TYR A 102 3.74 12.32 -9.73
CA TYR A 102 4.09 10.98 -9.26
C TYR A 102 4.96 11.04 -8.01
N LEU A 103 4.97 9.95 -7.24
CA LEU A 103 5.83 9.78 -6.07
C LEU A 103 6.68 8.50 -6.22
N LEU A 104 7.69 8.38 -5.37
CA LEU A 104 8.48 7.16 -5.23
C LEU A 104 8.11 6.43 -3.93
N THR A 105 7.92 5.12 -4.01
CA THR A 105 7.60 4.27 -2.88
C THR A 105 8.52 3.06 -2.81
N ARG A 106 8.64 2.49 -1.60
CA ARG A 106 9.27 1.19 -1.36
C ARG A 106 8.26 0.03 -1.45
N ASP A 107 6.97 0.33 -1.44
CA ASP A 107 5.91 -0.67 -1.55
C ASP A 107 5.64 -1.04 -3.02
N LYS A 108 5.99 -2.28 -3.39
CA LYS A 108 5.78 -2.82 -4.72
C LYS A 108 4.30 -2.93 -5.09
N SER A 109 3.40 -3.08 -4.12
CA SER A 109 1.96 -3.23 -4.38
C SER A 109 1.35 -1.97 -5.00
N GLN A 110 1.93 -0.81 -4.71
CA GLN A 110 1.52 0.50 -5.20
C GLN A 110 2.20 0.89 -6.51
N ARG A 111 2.91 -0.04 -7.17
CA ARG A 111 3.63 0.24 -8.41
C ARG A 111 2.66 0.72 -9.50
N TRP A 112 2.96 1.90 -10.03
CA TRP A 112 2.25 2.51 -11.15
C TRP A 112 3.06 2.40 -12.45
N ILE A 113 2.36 2.10 -13.56
CA ILE A 113 2.95 2.06 -14.89
C ILE A 113 2.70 3.42 -15.55
N LEU A 114 3.78 4.12 -15.90
CA LEU A 114 3.70 5.43 -16.55
C LEU A 114 2.96 5.34 -17.91
N PRO A 115 1.97 6.21 -18.16
CA PRO A 115 1.36 6.36 -19.48
C PRO A 115 2.38 6.81 -20.54
N GLU A 116 2.14 6.47 -21.81
CA GLU A 116 3.10 6.73 -22.89
C GLU A 116 3.42 8.23 -23.06
N ALA A 117 2.43 9.10 -22.89
CA ALA A 117 2.62 10.55 -22.96
C ALA A 117 3.63 11.06 -21.90
N ASP A 118 3.59 10.52 -20.69
CA ASP A 118 4.51 10.89 -19.61
C ASP A 118 5.87 10.22 -19.81
N ARG A 119 5.89 8.96 -20.28
CA ARG A 119 7.13 8.28 -20.66
C ARG A 119 7.92 9.09 -21.68
N HIS A 120 7.25 9.63 -22.70
CA HIS A 120 7.87 10.44 -23.74
C HIS A 120 8.51 11.73 -23.19
N LYS A 121 7.79 12.45 -22.32
CA LYS A 121 8.32 13.66 -21.67
C LYS A 121 9.52 13.36 -20.78
N LEU A 122 9.40 12.32 -19.94
CA LEU A 122 10.44 11.92 -19.01
C LEU A 122 11.68 11.39 -19.74
N SER A 123 11.51 10.63 -20.83
CA SER A 123 12.63 10.12 -21.62
C SER A 123 13.45 11.24 -22.24
N ARG A 124 12.77 12.27 -22.78
CA ARG A 124 13.45 13.46 -23.34
C ARG A 124 14.27 14.17 -22.26
N ARG A 125 13.69 14.38 -21.07
CA ARG A 125 14.38 15.05 -19.95
C ARG A 125 15.60 14.27 -19.47
N VAL A 126 15.46 12.96 -19.26
CA VAL A 126 16.56 12.07 -18.86
C VAL A 126 17.67 12.07 -19.89
N PHE A 127 17.32 11.99 -21.18
CA PHE A 127 18.30 12.03 -22.26
C PHE A 127 19.04 13.36 -22.32
N ARG A 128 18.33 14.49 -22.19
CA ARG A 128 18.95 15.82 -22.11
C ARG A 128 19.96 15.90 -20.98
N ALA A 129 19.59 15.43 -19.79
CA ALA A 129 20.48 15.40 -18.63
C ALA A 129 21.76 14.61 -18.92
N ARG A 130 21.62 13.43 -19.53
CA ARG A 130 22.74 12.60 -19.98
C ARG A 130 23.64 13.33 -20.99
N LEU A 131 23.04 13.98 -21.97
CA LEU A 131 23.78 14.66 -23.05
C LEU A 131 24.61 15.82 -22.50
N LEU A 132 24.03 16.64 -21.62
CA LEU A 132 24.72 17.78 -21.01
C LEU A 132 25.89 17.32 -20.12
N GLU A 133 25.70 16.22 -19.38
CA GLU A 133 26.76 15.65 -18.55
C GLU A 133 27.91 15.08 -19.38
N MET A 134 27.59 14.35 -20.45
CA MET A 134 28.59 13.68 -21.29
C MET A 134 29.24 14.62 -22.31
N THR A 135 28.67 15.80 -22.57
CA THR A 135 29.14 16.71 -23.63
C THR A 135 29.08 18.17 -23.15
N PRO A 136 30.08 18.63 -22.37
CA PRO A 136 30.06 19.93 -21.70
C PRO A 136 30.16 21.15 -22.64
N ARG A 137 30.39 20.95 -23.94
CA ARG A 137 30.52 22.02 -24.95
C ARG A 137 29.51 21.90 -26.09
N VAL A 138 28.30 21.47 -25.76
CA VAL A 138 27.17 21.39 -26.71
C VAL A 138 26.40 22.71 -26.72
N THR A 139 26.03 23.19 -27.90
CA THR A 139 25.14 24.35 -28.04
C THR A 139 23.69 23.94 -27.83
N GLU A 140 22.82 24.88 -27.43
CA GLU A 140 21.40 24.57 -27.21
C GLU A 140 20.69 24.01 -28.46
N GLN A 141 21.09 24.46 -29.65
CA GLN A 141 20.55 23.92 -30.91
C GLN A 141 20.92 22.44 -31.08
N GLN A 142 22.20 22.11 -30.87
CA GLN A 142 22.67 20.72 -30.96
C GLN A 142 22.02 19.82 -29.91
N VAL A 143 21.71 20.35 -28.73
CA VAL A 143 20.95 19.63 -27.70
C VAL A 143 19.56 19.28 -28.23
N LYS A 144 18.82 20.26 -28.76
CA LYS A 144 17.47 20.04 -29.30
C LYS A 144 17.47 19.05 -30.46
N ASP A 145 18.39 19.20 -31.41
CA ASP A 145 18.51 18.28 -32.55
C ASP A 145 18.79 16.84 -32.09
N SER A 146 19.67 16.69 -31.09
CA SER A 146 20.00 15.38 -30.50
C SER A 146 18.84 14.78 -29.70
N GLU A 147 18.09 15.60 -28.96
CA GLU A 147 16.89 15.18 -28.25
C GLU A 147 15.82 14.67 -29.22
N ASP A 148 15.54 15.42 -30.28
CA ASP A 148 14.53 15.05 -31.27
C ASP A 148 14.90 13.74 -31.97
N ALA A 149 16.17 13.58 -32.36
CA ALA A 149 16.66 12.34 -32.93
C ALA A 149 16.50 11.15 -31.97
N ALA A 150 16.98 11.30 -30.72
CA ALA A 150 16.96 10.24 -29.72
C ALA A 150 15.53 9.87 -29.25
N VAL A 151 14.60 10.81 -29.31
CA VAL A 151 13.20 10.55 -29.02
C VAL A 151 12.54 9.79 -30.17
N ASN A 152 12.82 10.18 -31.41
CA ASN A 152 12.22 9.58 -32.60
C ASN A 152 12.72 8.15 -32.88
N ASP A 153 13.98 7.85 -32.58
CA ASP A 153 14.56 6.51 -32.76
C ASP A 153 14.38 5.58 -31.53
N GLY A 154 13.80 6.10 -30.45
CA GLY A 154 13.54 5.38 -29.20
C GLY A 154 14.73 5.28 -28.25
N TYR A 155 15.90 5.85 -28.59
CA TYR A 155 17.10 5.83 -27.76
C TYR A 155 16.89 6.51 -26.40
N ALA A 156 16.17 7.63 -26.37
CA ALA A 156 15.78 8.30 -25.13
C ALA A 156 14.90 7.40 -24.24
N GLY A 157 13.95 6.68 -24.86
CA GLY A 157 13.07 5.73 -24.17
C GLY A 157 13.80 4.53 -23.57
N MET A 158 14.88 4.09 -24.21
CA MET A 158 15.77 3.06 -23.68
C MET A 158 16.40 3.50 -22.36
N TRP A 159 16.96 4.72 -22.31
CA TRP A 159 17.58 5.25 -21.07
C TRP A 159 16.57 5.37 -19.93
N LEU A 160 15.38 5.89 -20.19
CA LEU A 160 14.31 5.91 -19.19
C LEU A 160 13.99 4.50 -18.67
N SER A 161 13.92 3.51 -19.57
CA SER A 161 13.63 2.11 -19.20
C SER A 161 14.74 1.48 -18.37
N VAL A 162 16.01 1.81 -18.64
CA VAL A 162 17.16 1.40 -17.82
C VAL A 162 17.05 1.97 -16.41
N LEU A 163 16.74 3.27 -16.27
CA LEU A 163 16.61 3.90 -14.95
C LEU A 163 15.44 3.31 -14.16
N ILE A 164 14.26 3.14 -14.78
CA ILE A 164 13.09 2.55 -14.10
C ILE A 164 13.42 1.14 -13.62
N ARG A 165 13.97 0.27 -14.47
CA ARG A 165 14.32 -1.10 -14.09
C ARG A 165 15.43 -1.14 -13.03
N GLY A 166 16.41 -0.24 -13.14
CA GLY A 166 17.47 -0.07 -12.15
C GLY A 166 16.90 0.31 -10.78
N SER A 167 16.01 1.30 -10.74
CA SER A 167 15.29 1.72 -9.53
C SER A 167 14.44 0.59 -8.94
N GLU A 168 13.69 -0.14 -9.78
CA GLU A 168 12.88 -1.29 -9.35
C GLU A 168 13.76 -2.39 -8.74
N SER A 169 14.93 -2.67 -9.33
CA SER A 169 15.89 -3.64 -8.79
C SER A 169 16.50 -3.21 -7.45
N ALA A 170 16.58 -1.90 -7.22
CA ALA A 170 16.98 -1.29 -5.95
C ALA A 170 15.82 -1.12 -4.95
N GLY A 171 14.62 -1.62 -5.29
CA GLY A 171 13.43 -1.59 -4.45
C GLY A 171 12.72 -0.23 -4.42
N TRP A 172 12.85 0.57 -5.46
CA TRP A 172 12.12 1.82 -5.65
C TRP A 172 11.11 1.69 -6.78
N TYR A 173 9.86 2.08 -6.51
CA TYR A 173 8.76 2.01 -7.48
C TYR A 173 8.13 3.38 -7.65
N ILE A 174 7.72 3.69 -8.88
CA ILE A 174 6.89 4.86 -9.18
C ILE A 174 5.48 4.54 -8.68
N THR A 175 4.84 5.49 -8.00
CA THR A 175 3.43 5.42 -7.61
C THR A 175 2.73 6.72 -8.01
N LYS A 176 1.41 6.66 -8.12
CA LYS A 176 0.57 7.84 -8.26
C LYS A 176 -0.02 8.13 -6.87
N PRO A 177 0.01 9.39 -6.38
CA PRO A 177 -0.73 9.75 -5.18
C PRO A 177 -2.17 9.28 -5.36
N VAL A 178 -2.64 8.45 -4.44
CA VAL A 178 -4.08 8.26 -4.30
C VAL A 178 -4.61 9.64 -3.88
N PRO A 179 -5.49 10.28 -4.66
CA PRO A 179 -6.09 11.53 -4.23
C PRO A 179 -6.65 11.31 -2.83
N GLU A 180 -6.30 12.19 -1.87
CA GLU A 180 -6.93 12.18 -0.56
C GLU A 180 -8.44 12.21 -0.80
N PHE A 181 -9.14 11.15 -0.39
CA PHE A 181 -10.56 11.05 -0.65
C PHE A 181 -11.25 12.17 0.10
N VAL A 182 -11.77 13.14 -0.63
CA VAL A 182 -12.59 14.21 -0.07
C VAL A 182 -14.04 13.75 -0.20
N PRO A 183 -14.78 13.66 0.91
CA PRO A 183 -16.19 13.35 0.85
C PRO A 183 -16.93 14.30 -0.09
N THR A 184 -17.85 13.78 -0.89
CA THR A 184 -18.57 14.58 -1.89
C THR A 184 -20.03 14.80 -1.50
N ASN A 185 -20.57 13.95 -0.63
CA ASN A 185 -21.97 13.96 -0.24
C ASN A 185 -22.26 14.87 0.97
N PHE A 186 -21.71 16.09 0.99
CA PHE A 186 -22.04 17.09 2.02
C PHE A 186 -23.49 17.61 1.89
N PRO A 187 -24.15 17.96 3.01
CA PRO A 187 -23.66 17.86 4.38
C PRO A 187 -23.68 16.42 4.92
N LEU A 188 -22.67 16.09 5.72
CA LEU A 188 -22.54 14.81 6.42
C LEU A 188 -23.29 14.88 7.77
N LYS A 189 -24.06 13.85 8.07
CA LYS A 189 -24.71 13.65 9.37
C LYS A 189 -23.84 12.68 10.16
N GLN A 190 -23.39 13.09 11.35
CA GLN A 190 -22.41 12.35 12.15
C GLN A 190 -22.96 12.09 13.56
N VAL A 191 -22.75 10.87 14.04
CA VAL A 191 -23.06 10.47 15.42
C VAL A 191 -21.83 9.79 16.01
N THR A 192 -21.40 10.26 17.18
CA THR A 192 -20.36 9.64 17.99
C THR A 192 -20.97 9.11 19.27
N ILE A 193 -20.73 7.85 19.59
CA ILE A 193 -21.15 7.21 20.84
C ILE A 193 -19.89 6.79 21.58
N THR A 194 -19.77 7.21 22.84
CA THR A 194 -18.70 6.80 23.74
C THR A 194 -19.29 6.12 24.95
N VAL A 195 -18.78 4.94 25.30
CA VAL A 195 -19.20 4.19 26.48
C VAL A 195 -17.98 3.79 27.29
N SER A 196 -18.01 4.03 28.59
CA SER A 196 -17.02 3.57 29.56
C SER A 196 -17.73 2.64 30.54
N ALA A 197 -17.33 1.37 30.61
CA ALA A 197 -17.99 0.36 31.42
C ALA A 197 -16.98 -0.42 32.26
N LYS A 198 -17.31 -0.69 33.53
CA LYS A 198 -16.48 -1.56 34.38
C LYS A 198 -16.36 -2.97 33.77
N GLN A 199 -15.36 -3.73 34.20
CA GLN A 199 -15.17 -5.12 33.75
C GLN A 199 -16.36 -6.03 34.09
N SER A 200 -17.08 -5.76 35.19
CA SER A 200 -18.28 -6.48 35.63
C SER A 200 -19.47 -6.36 34.67
N VAL A 201 -19.54 -5.30 33.88
CA VAL A 201 -20.70 -5.01 33.02
C VAL A 201 -20.73 -5.97 31.82
N LEU A 202 -21.88 -6.51 31.45
CA LEU A 202 -21.97 -7.38 30.28
C LEU A 202 -21.91 -6.55 28.99
N THR A 203 -21.23 -7.07 27.95
CA THR A 203 -21.19 -6.42 26.62
C THR A 203 -22.59 -6.17 26.08
N ARG A 204 -23.54 -7.08 26.34
CA ARG A 204 -24.97 -6.90 26.00
C ARG A 204 -25.57 -5.59 26.55
N ASP A 205 -25.16 -5.17 27.75
CA ASP A 205 -25.69 -3.95 28.36
C ASP A 205 -25.09 -2.69 27.73
N VAL A 206 -23.84 -2.76 27.26
CA VAL A 206 -23.21 -1.72 26.41
C VAL A 206 -23.94 -1.64 25.07
N VAL A 207 -24.18 -2.77 24.41
CA VAL A 207 -24.86 -2.84 23.11
C VAL A 207 -26.30 -2.33 23.20
N ARG A 208 -27.00 -2.59 24.31
CA ARG A 208 -28.33 -1.99 24.57
C ARG A 208 -28.33 -0.47 24.53
N ILE A 209 -27.25 0.18 24.98
CA ILE A 209 -27.13 1.65 24.92
C ILE A 209 -26.88 2.11 23.51
N ILE A 210 -26.01 1.43 22.77
CA ILE A 210 -25.74 1.71 21.36
C ILE A 210 -27.06 1.64 20.55
N ASN A 211 -27.86 0.59 20.76
CA ASN A 211 -29.14 0.39 20.08
C ASN A 211 -30.21 1.41 20.55
N ASP A 212 -30.22 1.82 21.82
CA ASP A 212 -31.09 2.90 22.30
C ASP A 212 -30.77 4.24 21.63
N VAL A 213 -29.48 4.53 21.40
CA VAL A 213 -29.05 5.70 20.64
C VAL A 213 -29.49 5.57 19.18
N ALA A 214 -29.35 4.40 18.55
CA ALA A 214 -29.82 4.16 17.18
C ALA A 214 -31.33 4.44 17.05
N GLU A 215 -32.16 3.97 17.98
CA GLU A 215 -33.60 4.22 17.99
C GLU A 215 -33.97 5.70 18.19
N LYS A 216 -33.13 6.47 18.90
CA LYS A 216 -33.29 7.92 19.00
C LYS A 216 -32.89 8.62 17.71
N VAL A 217 -31.75 8.25 17.13
CA VAL A 217 -31.25 8.77 15.84
C VAL A 217 -32.28 8.55 14.74
N LYS A 218 -32.89 7.37 14.69
CA LYS A 218 -33.94 7.01 13.72
C LYS A 218 -35.15 7.97 13.75
N LYS A 219 -35.44 8.56 14.91
CA LYS A 219 -36.57 9.49 15.13
C LYS A 219 -36.17 10.96 14.96
N GLN A 220 -34.90 11.26 14.71
CA GLN A 220 -34.45 12.63 14.53
C GLN A 220 -34.99 13.23 13.24
N ARG A 221 -35.52 14.45 13.35
CA ARG A 221 -36.03 15.22 12.19
C ARG A 221 -34.94 16.01 11.49
N SER A 222 -33.90 16.42 12.21
CA SER A 222 -32.79 17.21 11.71
C SER A 222 -31.54 17.01 12.55
N PHE A 223 -30.38 17.35 11.99
CA PHE A 223 -29.10 17.32 12.69
C PHE A 223 -28.59 18.76 12.90
N PRO A 224 -28.17 19.12 14.12
CA PRO A 224 -27.67 20.46 14.43
C PRO A 224 -26.25 20.66 13.89
N GLU A 225 -25.88 21.89 13.52
CA GLU A 225 -24.50 22.19 13.08
C GLU A 225 -23.51 22.17 14.25
N THR A 226 -23.94 22.65 15.42
CA THR A 226 -23.19 22.51 16.66
C THR A 226 -23.43 21.13 17.27
N PRO A 227 -22.39 20.46 17.80
CA PRO A 227 -22.56 19.17 18.48
C PRO A 227 -23.60 19.26 19.59
N GLU A 228 -24.61 18.40 19.52
CA GLU A 228 -25.65 18.29 20.53
C GLU A 228 -25.69 16.89 21.12
N ARG A 229 -25.85 16.80 22.43
CA ARG A 229 -25.87 15.53 23.14
C ARG A 229 -27.23 14.85 22.96
N ILE A 230 -27.21 13.60 22.52
CA ILE A 230 -28.39 12.74 22.51
C ILE A 230 -28.66 12.31 23.96
N ALA A 231 -29.78 12.77 24.50
CA ALA A 231 -30.16 12.49 25.88
C ALA A 231 -30.23 10.97 26.13
N GLY A 232 -29.49 10.52 27.13
CA GLY A 232 -29.38 9.12 27.47
C GLY A 232 -30.32 8.70 28.60
N LYS A 233 -30.86 7.47 28.55
CA LYS A 233 -31.42 6.82 29.74
C LYS A 233 -30.29 6.21 30.56
N VAL A 234 -30.25 6.48 31.86
CA VAL A 234 -29.32 5.81 32.79
C VAL A 234 -29.78 4.37 32.96
N ILE A 235 -28.92 3.40 32.59
CA ILE A 235 -29.25 1.97 32.68
C ILE A 235 -28.53 1.31 33.87
N ASN A 236 -27.28 1.69 34.13
CA ASN A 236 -26.44 1.11 35.18
C ASN A 236 -25.46 2.19 35.68
N SER A 237 -25.27 2.31 37.00
CA SER A 237 -24.31 3.24 37.61
C SER A 237 -22.85 2.83 37.37
N GLU A 238 -22.59 1.59 36.97
CA GLU A 238 -21.26 1.07 36.61
C GLU A 238 -20.86 1.32 35.14
N LEU A 239 -21.68 2.06 34.40
CA LEU A 239 -21.47 2.41 33.02
C LEU A 239 -21.78 3.90 32.80
N CYS A 240 -20.87 4.60 32.13
CA CYS A 240 -21.05 5.98 31.69
C CYS A 240 -21.09 6.03 30.17
N TYR A 241 -21.98 6.84 29.59
CA TYR A 241 -21.95 7.08 28.15
C TYR A 241 -22.23 8.52 27.74
N GLY A 242 -21.64 8.88 26.60
CA GLY A 242 -21.93 10.08 25.83
C GLY A 242 -22.39 9.68 24.44
N ALA A 243 -23.31 10.46 23.87
CA ALA A 243 -23.69 10.32 22.47
C ALA A 243 -23.90 11.72 21.94
N ASP A 244 -23.19 12.08 20.89
CA ASP A 244 -23.22 13.41 20.29
C ASP A 244 -23.59 13.30 18.82
N GLN A 245 -24.43 14.22 18.35
CA GLN A 245 -24.84 14.31 16.95
C GLN A 245 -24.49 15.69 16.37
N ARG A 246 -24.13 15.72 15.09
CA ARG A 246 -23.91 16.97 14.36
C ARG A 246 -24.09 16.80 12.85
N GLN A 247 -24.23 17.93 12.17
CA GLN A 247 -24.17 18.05 10.72
C GLN A 247 -22.92 18.84 10.32
N VAL A 248 -22.13 18.30 9.41
CA VAL A 248 -20.89 18.90 8.91
C VAL A 248 -21.07 19.27 7.43
N LYS A 249 -20.78 20.53 7.07
CA LYS A 249 -21.00 21.05 5.71
C LYS A 249 -19.76 21.00 4.81
N VAL A 250 -18.58 20.78 5.37
CA VAL A 250 -17.28 20.80 4.69
C VAL A 250 -16.38 19.69 5.23
N ALA A 251 -15.31 19.37 4.51
CA ALA A 251 -14.33 18.38 4.95
C ALA A 251 -13.68 18.73 6.30
N PRO A 252 -13.20 17.73 7.07
CA PRO A 252 -13.14 16.31 6.74
C PRO A 252 -14.37 15.51 7.19
N GLY A 253 -14.65 14.42 6.48
CA GLY A 253 -15.45 13.30 7.00
C GLY A 253 -14.55 12.31 7.75
N TRP A 254 -15.13 11.23 8.28
CA TRP A 254 -14.34 10.22 9.03
C TRP A 254 -13.70 9.13 8.16
N PHE A 255 -14.11 8.97 6.90
CA PHE A 255 -13.63 7.90 6.03
C PHE A 255 -12.74 8.48 4.92
N SER A 256 -11.60 7.84 4.69
CA SER A 256 -10.53 8.30 3.78
C SER A 256 -10.49 7.54 2.45
N SER A 257 -11.54 6.78 2.13
CA SER A 257 -11.69 6.00 0.90
C SER A 257 -13.17 5.97 0.47
N PRO A 258 -13.48 5.84 -0.83
CA PRO A 258 -14.86 5.71 -1.32
C PRO A 258 -15.60 4.49 -0.77
N SER A 259 -14.89 3.40 -0.45
CA SER A 259 -15.44 2.27 0.27
C SER A 259 -14.33 1.50 0.99
N GLY A 260 -14.68 0.77 2.05
CA GLY A 260 -13.70 0.00 2.79
C GLY A 260 -14.17 -0.47 4.15
N ASN A 261 -13.26 -1.16 4.84
CA ASN A 261 -13.46 -1.69 6.19
C ASN A 261 -12.36 -1.22 7.16
N ASP A 262 -11.53 -0.28 6.74
CA ASP A 262 -10.41 0.24 7.53
C ASP A 262 -10.92 1.17 8.64
N VAL A 263 -10.48 0.92 9.87
CA VAL A 263 -10.83 1.76 11.02
C VAL A 263 -10.03 3.07 10.94
N PRO A 264 -10.66 4.25 11.09
CA PRO A 264 -9.93 5.52 11.09
C PRO A 264 -8.87 5.57 12.19
N ASP A 265 -7.65 6.01 11.86
CA ASP A 265 -6.51 6.07 12.79
C ASP A 265 -6.80 6.95 14.03
N ASP A 266 -7.66 7.96 13.87
CA ASP A 266 -8.03 8.93 14.90
C ASP A 266 -9.25 8.49 15.74
N ILE A 267 -9.77 7.26 15.55
CA ILE A 267 -11.08 6.86 16.09
C ILE A 267 -11.20 7.10 17.60
N SER A 268 -10.15 6.79 18.36
CA SER A 268 -10.08 6.93 19.83
C SER A 268 -9.35 8.20 20.30
N GLU A 269 -8.79 8.99 19.39
CA GLU A 269 -7.95 10.14 19.74
C GLU A 269 -8.72 11.17 20.58
N GLY A 270 -8.18 11.53 21.74
CA GLY A 270 -8.77 12.51 22.65
C GLY A 270 -10.07 12.08 23.36
N GLN A 271 -10.62 10.90 23.06
CA GLN A 271 -11.88 10.41 23.64
C GLN A 271 -11.66 9.56 24.90
N PHE A 272 -10.58 8.79 24.93
CA PHE A 272 -10.28 7.87 26.03
C PHE A 272 -8.80 7.92 26.44
N PRO A 273 -8.47 7.50 27.69
CA PRO A 273 -7.10 7.24 28.07
C PRO A 273 -6.46 6.15 27.19
N PRO A 274 -5.11 6.13 27.06
CA PRO A 274 -4.41 5.07 26.35
C PRO A 274 -4.77 3.67 26.85
N ALA A 275 -4.67 2.67 25.96
CA ALA A 275 -5.00 1.29 26.28
C ALA A 275 -4.26 0.79 27.54
N GLY A 276 -5.00 0.14 28.45
CA GLY A 276 -4.44 -0.40 29.69
C GLY A 276 -4.16 0.63 30.80
N MET A 277 -4.51 1.92 30.60
CA MET A 277 -4.38 2.96 31.64
C MET A 277 -5.66 3.19 32.45
N SER A 278 -6.80 2.67 31.99
CA SER A 278 -8.12 2.87 32.61
C SER A 278 -8.63 1.58 33.26
N GLU A 279 -9.33 1.69 34.39
CA GLU A 279 -10.06 0.57 35.01
C GLU A 279 -11.33 0.17 34.23
N TYR A 280 -11.73 1.00 33.26
CA TYR A 280 -12.89 0.79 32.41
C TYR A 280 -12.50 0.21 31.06
N ARG A 281 -13.40 -0.60 30.50
CA ARG A 281 -13.41 -0.87 29.06
C ARG A 281 -14.08 0.31 28.38
N HIS A 282 -13.47 0.78 27.30
CA HIS A 282 -13.99 1.90 26.53
C HIS A 282 -14.45 1.45 25.16
N PHE A 283 -15.59 1.96 24.72
CA PHE A 283 -16.19 1.65 23.44
C PHE A 283 -16.47 2.97 22.72
N ILE A 284 -16.03 3.09 21.47
CA ILE A 284 -16.41 4.19 20.61
C ILE A 284 -17.07 3.65 19.35
N VAL A 285 -18.17 4.28 18.95
CA VAL A 285 -18.83 4.08 17.66
C VAL A 285 -18.93 5.43 16.99
N ARG A 286 -18.47 5.51 15.73
CA ARG A 286 -18.64 6.66 14.84
C ARG A 286 -19.50 6.20 13.67
N ALA A 287 -20.65 6.83 13.46
CA ALA A 287 -21.52 6.59 12.31
C ALA A 287 -21.71 7.87 11.50
N GLN A 288 -21.53 7.79 10.18
CA GLN A 288 -21.64 8.91 9.25
C GLN A 288 -22.58 8.57 8.11
N ALA A 289 -23.33 9.56 7.63
CA ALA A 289 -24.23 9.42 6.51
C ALA A 289 -24.22 10.70 5.65
N GLY A 290 -24.15 10.53 4.32
CA GLY A 290 -24.17 11.64 3.37
C GLY A 290 -25.52 12.37 3.26
N ARG A 291 -25.56 13.39 2.40
CA ARG A 291 -26.73 14.26 2.18
C ARG A 291 -28.01 13.48 1.85
N PHE A 292 -27.90 12.44 1.02
CA PHE A 292 -29.02 11.66 0.52
C PHE A 292 -29.50 10.57 1.47
N TYR A 293 -28.75 10.28 2.53
CA TYR A 293 -29.08 9.22 3.47
C TYR A 293 -30.07 9.69 4.53
N THR A 294 -30.95 8.79 4.97
CA THR A 294 -31.97 9.04 5.97
C THR A 294 -31.46 8.81 7.39
N PRO A 295 -32.11 9.37 8.43
CA PRO A 295 -31.80 9.02 9.82
C PRO A 295 -31.91 7.51 10.11
N ALA A 296 -32.78 6.80 9.38
CA ALA A 296 -32.90 5.34 9.48
C ALA A 296 -31.65 4.61 8.97
N ALA A 297 -31.00 5.10 7.90
CA ALA A 297 -29.75 4.54 7.43
C ALA A 297 -28.61 4.76 8.43
N LEU A 298 -28.57 5.93 9.08
CA LEU A 298 -27.59 6.20 10.13
C LEU A 298 -27.81 5.32 11.36
N ALA A 299 -29.06 5.11 11.77
CA ALA A 299 -29.41 4.18 12.84
C ALA A 299 -29.00 2.75 12.51
N PHE A 300 -29.22 2.30 11.27
CA PHE A 300 -28.77 0.98 10.80
C PHE A 300 -27.25 0.78 10.97
N TYR A 301 -26.45 1.79 10.62
CA TYR A 301 -24.99 1.72 10.81
C TYR A 301 -24.58 1.62 12.29
N ILE A 302 -25.30 2.31 13.18
CA ILE A 302 -25.08 2.23 14.63
C ILE A 302 -25.42 0.81 15.15
N ASP A 303 -26.56 0.27 14.74
CA ASP A 303 -26.99 -1.09 15.12
C ASP A 303 -25.98 -2.15 14.63
N GLU A 304 -25.46 -1.98 13.42
CA GLU A 304 -24.48 -2.91 12.84
C GLU A 304 -23.13 -2.89 13.58
N ALA A 305 -22.67 -1.71 14.01
CA ALA A 305 -21.53 -1.59 14.91
C ALA A 305 -21.80 -2.32 16.25
N GLY A 306 -22.99 -2.10 16.84
CA GLY A 306 -23.42 -2.76 18.07
C GLY A 306 -23.43 -4.28 17.94
N ARG A 307 -23.91 -4.82 16.81
CA ARG A 307 -23.94 -6.25 16.50
C ARG A 307 -22.54 -6.87 16.47
N ARG A 308 -21.58 -6.21 15.82
CA ARG A 308 -20.19 -6.70 15.74
C ARG A 308 -19.48 -6.65 17.09
N ILE A 309 -19.74 -5.61 17.88
CA ILE A 309 -19.27 -5.53 19.28
C ILE A 309 -19.87 -6.67 20.11
N GLU A 310 -21.16 -6.99 19.94
CA GLU A 310 -21.81 -8.11 20.63
C GLU A 310 -21.17 -9.46 20.28
N GLN A 311 -20.71 -9.62 19.03
CA GLN A 311 -19.98 -10.79 18.55
C GLN A 311 -18.54 -10.89 19.09
N GLY A 312 -18.07 -9.88 19.83
CA GLY A 312 -16.76 -9.87 20.48
C GLY A 312 -15.64 -9.25 19.63
N GLU A 313 -15.97 -8.59 18.52
CA GLU A 313 -14.97 -7.85 17.75
C GLU A 313 -14.45 -6.64 18.55
N SER A 314 -13.13 -6.45 18.55
CA SER A 314 -12.49 -5.33 19.26
C SER A 314 -12.40 -4.06 18.43
N SER A 315 -12.51 -4.15 17.10
CA SER A 315 -12.55 -3.01 16.19
C SER A 315 -13.09 -3.44 14.84
N GLY A 316 -13.61 -2.48 14.08
CA GLY A 316 -14.08 -2.73 12.72
C GLY A 316 -14.71 -1.50 12.10
N ALA A 317 -14.72 -1.45 10.77
CA ALA A 317 -15.46 -0.46 10.01
C ALA A 317 -16.16 -1.12 8.81
N CYS A 318 -17.10 -0.38 8.23
CA CYS A 318 -17.72 -0.67 6.94
C CYS A 318 -18.33 0.63 6.41
N TYR A 319 -17.90 1.07 5.23
CA TYR A 319 -18.38 2.30 4.62
C TYR A 319 -18.36 2.25 3.09
N GLU A 320 -19.25 3.03 2.50
CA GLU A 320 -19.42 3.25 1.06
C GLU A 320 -19.96 4.67 0.83
N ASP A 321 -19.44 5.38 -0.18
CA ASP A 321 -19.92 6.69 -0.64
C ASP A 321 -20.16 7.70 0.51
N ASP A 322 -19.13 7.91 1.33
CA ASP A 322 -19.11 8.81 2.50
C ASP A 322 -19.96 8.36 3.70
N SER A 323 -20.55 7.16 3.64
CA SER A 323 -21.53 6.70 4.62
C SER A 323 -21.14 5.34 5.20
N GLY A 324 -21.30 5.16 6.51
CA GLY A 324 -20.93 3.92 7.17
C GLY A 324 -20.68 4.09 8.65
N TYR A 325 -20.00 3.12 9.24
CA TYR A 325 -19.58 3.16 10.64
C TYR A 325 -18.14 2.68 10.82
N ALA A 326 -17.57 3.08 11.96
CA ALA A 326 -16.40 2.47 12.53
C ALA A 326 -16.56 2.36 14.05
N PHE A 327 -15.95 1.35 14.65
CA PHE A 327 -15.92 1.17 16.10
C PHE A 327 -14.57 0.65 16.58
N ALA A 328 -14.28 0.93 17.85
CA ALA A 328 -13.14 0.39 18.56
C ALA A 328 -13.49 0.14 20.03
N VAL A 329 -12.91 -0.91 20.59
CA VAL A 329 -13.05 -1.35 21.97
C VAL A 329 -11.68 -1.40 22.61
N THR A 330 -11.43 -0.50 23.55
CA THR A 330 -10.20 -0.46 24.33
C THR A 330 -10.39 -1.28 25.61
N PRO A 331 -9.55 -2.30 25.85
CA PRO A 331 -9.65 -3.10 27.07
C PRO A 331 -9.28 -2.27 28.31
N ALA A 332 -9.84 -2.65 29.46
CA ALA A 332 -9.43 -2.15 30.75
C ALA A 332 -8.00 -2.62 31.08
N LYS A 333 -7.35 -1.93 32.02
CA LYS A 333 -6.09 -2.37 32.64
C LYS A 333 -6.26 -3.78 33.22
N ASN A 334 -5.31 -4.66 32.94
CA ASN A 334 -5.22 -5.95 33.63
C ASN A 334 -4.86 -5.69 35.09
N THR A 335 -5.81 -5.93 35.99
CA THR A 335 -5.53 -6.08 37.42
C THR A 335 -5.04 -7.50 37.63
N THR A 336 -3.72 -7.70 37.61
CA THR A 336 -3.09 -8.92 38.14
C THR A 336 -3.24 -9.01 39.64
#